data_AF-A0A9N8EU53-F1
#
_entry.id   AF-A0A9N8EU53-F1
#
_cell.length_a   1.000
_cell.length_b   1.000
_cell.length_c   1.000
_cell.angle_alpha   90.00
_cell.angle_beta   90.00
_cell.angle_gamma   90.00
#
_symmetry.space_group_name_H-M   'P 1'
#
loop_
_entity.id
_entity.type
_entity.pdbx_description
1 polymer ?
#
loop_
_entity_poly.entity_id
_entity_poly.type
_entity_poly.pdbx_seq_one_letter_code
_entity_poly.pdbx_strand_id
1 'polypeptide(L)'
;MSSTAKKEKWRNGEAKRILRMHILAGSINEGTDLDDLHGRHPEYLKWPIAQFKRNTKALLKSCKDKPNKALEKWGKSEAKALLKNDILDGTVTQESDAREVHNSRIEYKQYPFDNFKTNMGNLIELVHKEYDRMRTDCEAYGHDMAIVADLHSNNPPIPTPWHKSAAKKLLEKDIEEDKHLLPNGDKLMPIVLYKSRVEYREFKLKKFRGHLYQYLDKREKAKNAHRYNKKKTRGKAPATIVHNAPTRTNNES
;
A
#
# COMPACT_ATOMS: atom_id res chain seq x y z
N MET A 1 15.07 6.95 -28.69
CA MET A 1 15.52 6.70 -27.31
C MET A 1 15.36 5.21 -27.01
N SER A 2 16.38 4.39 -27.29
CA SER A 2 16.35 2.97 -26.91
C SER A 2 16.59 2.82 -25.41
N SER A 3 15.53 2.50 -24.68
CA SER A 3 15.62 2.06 -23.29
C SER A 3 16.49 0.80 -23.24
N THR A 4 17.69 0.90 -22.67
CA THR A 4 18.55 -0.25 -22.40
C THR A 4 17.96 -1.02 -21.23
N ALA A 5 16.96 -1.87 -21.54
CA ALA A 5 16.45 -2.84 -20.59
C ALA A 5 17.64 -3.66 -20.06
N LYS A 6 17.90 -3.55 -18.75
CA LYS A 6 18.96 -4.33 -18.09
C LYS A 6 18.71 -5.81 -18.39
N LYS A 7 19.66 -6.46 -19.06
CA LYS A 7 19.61 -7.92 -19.29
C LYS A 7 19.43 -8.62 -17.95
N GLU A 8 18.34 -9.35 -17.81
CA GLU A 8 18.02 -10.12 -16.62
C GLU A 8 19.13 -11.12 -16.33
N LYS A 9 19.53 -11.27 -15.06
CA LYS A 9 20.61 -12.19 -14.66
C LYS A 9 20.01 -13.50 -14.19
N TRP A 10 20.48 -14.64 -14.73
CA TRP A 10 19.99 -15.99 -14.39
C TRP A 10 19.88 -16.24 -12.89
N ARG A 11 20.87 -15.74 -12.13
CA ARG A 11 20.97 -15.96 -10.69
C ARG A 11 19.70 -15.54 -9.93
N ASN A 12 19.04 -14.48 -10.39
CA ASN A 12 17.86 -13.85 -9.79
C ASN A 12 16.68 -13.80 -10.77
N GLY A 13 16.76 -14.55 -11.87
CA GLY A 13 15.79 -14.47 -12.94
C GLY A 13 14.58 -15.38 -12.71
N GLU A 14 13.48 -15.03 -13.33
CA GLU A 14 12.20 -15.72 -13.19
C GLU A 14 12.26 -17.18 -13.66
N ALA A 15 12.95 -17.43 -14.78
CA ALA A 15 13.21 -18.77 -15.29
C ALA A 15 13.80 -19.73 -14.25
N LYS A 16 14.76 -19.25 -13.45
CA LYS A 16 15.39 -20.07 -12.40
C LYS A 16 14.43 -20.32 -11.23
N ARG A 17 13.57 -19.35 -10.89
CA ARG A 17 12.56 -19.49 -9.84
C ARG A 17 11.57 -20.61 -10.19
N ILE A 18 11.00 -20.52 -11.40
CA ILE A 18 10.01 -21.48 -11.91
C ILE A 18 10.63 -22.89 -12.01
N LEU A 19 11.83 -23.03 -12.61
CA LEU A 19 12.51 -24.33 -12.68
C LEU A 19 12.72 -24.95 -11.31
N ARG A 20 13.16 -24.15 -10.34
CA ARG A 20 13.43 -24.65 -8.99
C ARG A 20 12.15 -25.12 -8.32
N MET A 21 11.02 -24.42 -8.51
CA MET A 21 9.72 -24.88 -7.99
C MET A 21 9.35 -26.25 -8.57
N HIS A 22 9.45 -26.42 -9.88
CA HIS A 22 9.15 -27.69 -10.53
C HIS A 22 10.10 -28.84 -10.12
N ILE A 23 11.39 -28.54 -9.95
CA ILE A 23 12.36 -29.51 -9.44
C ILE A 23 12.00 -29.95 -8.01
N LEU A 24 11.69 -28.99 -7.13
CA LEU A 24 11.30 -29.29 -5.73
C LEU A 24 9.95 -30.01 -5.64
N ALA A 25 9.03 -29.72 -6.55
CA ALA A 25 7.76 -30.44 -6.68
C ALA A 25 7.91 -31.86 -7.26
N GLY A 26 9.11 -32.23 -7.72
CA GLY A 26 9.40 -33.53 -8.34
C GLY A 26 8.96 -33.66 -9.80
N SER A 27 8.43 -32.59 -10.42
CA SER A 27 7.95 -32.63 -11.81
C SER A 27 9.09 -32.55 -12.84
N ILE A 28 10.28 -32.11 -12.43
CA ILE A 28 11.51 -32.11 -13.25
C ILE A 28 12.58 -32.90 -12.51
N ASN A 29 13.15 -33.88 -13.19
CA ASN A 29 14.19 -34.78 -12.68
C ASN A 29 15.34 -34.93 -13.68
N GLU A 30 16.33 -35.78 -13.39
CA GLU A 30 17.51 -35.97 -14.25
C GLU A 30 17.20 -36.63 -15.61
N GLY A 31 16.08 -37.35 -15.71
CA GLY A 31 15.63 -37.97 -16.96
C GLY A 31 14.74 -37.06 -17.82
N THR A 32 14.45 -35.83 -17.37
CA THR A 32 13.60 -34.90 -18.13
C THR A 32 14.34 -34.39 -19.37
N ASP A 33 13.72 -34.48 -20.54
CA ASP A 33 14.25 -33.90 -21.77
C ASP A 33 14.33 -32.37 -21.65
N LEU A 34 15.55 -31.85 -21.66
CA LEU A 34 15.82 -30.43 -21.48
C LEU A 34 15.54 -29.61 -22.74
N ASP A 35 15.50 -30.23 -23.92
CA ASP A 35 15.12 -29.57 -25.17
C ASP A 35 13.63 -29.26 -25.17
N ASP A 36 12.80 -30.27 -24.91
CA ASP A 36 11.36 -30.10 -24.76
C ASP A 36 11.02 -29.14 -23.60
N LEU A 37 11.66 -29.31 -22.43
CA LEU A 37 11.45 -28.44 -21.28
C LEU A 37 11.71 -26.96 -21.61
N HIS A 38 12.72 -26.65 -22.42
CA HIS A 38 13.06 -25.27 -22.81
C HIS A 38 11.92 -24.59 -23.58
N GLY A 39 11.17 -25.35 -24.39
CA GLY A 39 10.02 -24.86 -25.15
C GLY A 39 8.74 -24.67 -24.33
N ARG A 40 8.64 -25.24 -23.12
CA ARG A 40 7.40 -25.25 -22.33
C ARG A 40 7.03 -23.92 -21.67
N HIS A 41 7.97 -23.00 -21.51
CA HIS A 41 7.69 -21.75 -20.80
C HIS A 41 8.36 -20.54 -21.46
N PRO A 42 7.65 -19.41 -21.66
CA PRO A 42 8.19 -18.22 -22.31
C PRO A 42 9.42 -17.63 -21.60
N GLU A 43 9.50 -17.77 -20.27
CA GLU A 43 10.68 -17.36 -19.50
C GLU A 43 11.94 -18.16 -19.81
N TYR A 44 11.81 -19.43 -20.21
CA TYR A 44 12.94 -20.29 -20.54
C TYR A 44 13.56 -19.89 -21.89
N LEU A 45 12.71 -19.52 -22.85
CA LEU A 45 13.10 -19.08 -24.19
C LEU A 45 13.97 -17.80 -24.19
N LYS A 46 13.92 -16.99 -23.14
CA LYS A 46 14.81 -15.81 -22.96
C LYS A 46 16.30 -16.19 -22.87
N TRP A 47 16.60 -17.46 -22.64
CA TRP A 47 17.95 -17.97 -22.45
C TRP A 47 18.38 -18.86 -23.62
N PRO A 48 19.59 -18.71 -24.16
CA PRO A 48 20.13 -19.64 -25.15
C PRO A 48 20.09 -21.09 -24.62
N ILE A 49 19.64 -22.03 -25.46
CA ILE A 49 19.37 -23.41 -25.04
C ILE A 49 20.56 -24.10 -24.36
N ALA A 50 21.78 -23.86 -24.87
CA ALA A 50 23.01 -24.39 -24.27
C ALA A 50 23.24 -23.86 -22.84
N GLN A 51 22.97 -22.56 -22.63
CA GLN A 51 23.10 -21.93 -21.32
C GLN A 51 22.00 -22.42 -20.36
N PHE A 52 20.76 -22.51 -20.86
CA PHE A 52 19.64 -23.07 -20.11
C PHE A 52 19.94 -24.48 -19.61
N LYS A 53 20.32 -25.41 -20.51
CA LYS A 53 20.67 -26.79 -20.16
C LYS A 53 21.74 -26.89 -19.07
N ARG A 54 22.84 -26.14 -19.23
CA ARG A 54 23.93 -26.12 -18.23
C ARG A 54 23.41 -25.64 -16.87
N ASN A 55 22.62 -24.56 -16.87
CA ASN A 55 22.10 -24.00 -15.65
C ASN A 55 21.04 -24.89 -14.97
N THR A 56 20.17 -25.55 -15.74
CA THR A 56 19.16 -26.48 -15.21
C THR A 56 19.80 -27.70 -14.56
N LYS A 57 20.86 -28.27 -15.17
CA LYS A 57 21.64 -29.36 -14.54
C LYS A 57 22.31 -28.92 -13.24
N ALA A 58 22.91 -27.73 -13.21
CA ALA A 58 23.50 -27.18 -12.00
C ALA A 58 22.43 -26.94 -10.91
N LEU A 59 21.23 -26.51 -11.30
CA LEU A 59 20.11 -26.30 -10.41
C LEU A 59 19.58 -27.61 -9.82
N LEU A 60 19.39 -28.65 -10.65
CA LEU A 60 19.03 -30.01 -10.23
C LEU A 60 20.00 -30.53 -9.16
N LYS A 61 21.31 -30.45 -9.43
CA LYS A 61 22.34 -30.83 -8.46
C LYS A 61 22.23 -30.03 -7.16
N SER A 62 22.09 -28.71 -7.25
CA SER A 62 21.98 -27.85 -6.06
C SER A 62 20.73 -28.13 -5.22
N CYS A 63 19.62 -28.54 -5.85
CA CYS A 63 18.39 -28.90 -5.14
C CYS A 63 18.49 -30.27 -4.47
N LYS A 64 19.24 -31.22 -5.06
CA LYS A 64 19.58 -32.49 -4.41
C LYS A 64 20.48 -32.30 -3.19
N ASP A 65 21.54 -31.50 -3.33
CA ASP A 65 22.51 -31.28 -2.24
C ASP A 65 21.94 -30.43 -1.10
N LYS A 66 21.03 -29.49 -1.40
CA LYS A 66 20.44 -28.55 -0.43
C LYS A 66 18.95 -28.32 -0.72
N PRO A 67 18.09 -29.31 -0.41
CA PRO A 67 16.65 -29.22 -0.71
C PRO A 67 15.96 -28.07 0.04
N ASN A 68 16.44 -27.73 1.25
CA ASN A 68 15.69 -26.90 2.20
C ASN A 68 15.87 -25.38 2.06
N LYS A 69 16.59 -24.87 1.05
CA LYS A 69 16.71 -23.42 0.88
C LYS A 69 15.51 -22.89 0.09
N ALA A 70 14.45 -22.50 0.77
CA ALA A 70 13.28 -21.86 0.14
C ALA A 70 13.71 -20.77 -0.85
N LEU A 71 13.02 -20.71 -1.99
CA LEU A 71 13.25 -19.69 -3.04
C LEU A 71 13.04 -18.29 -2.49
N GLU A 72 12.00 -18.14 -1.67
CA GLU A 72 11.59 -16.90 -1.06
C GLU A 72 11.36 -17.08 0.45
N LYS A 73 11.45 -15.98 1.20
CA LYS A 73 11.06 -15.98 2.61
C LYS A 73 9.53 -16.03 2.71
N TRP A 74 9.01 -16.98 3.49
CA TRP A 74 7.58 -17.20 3.71
C TRP A 74 6.75 -15.91 3.86
N GLY A 75 7.22 -14.97 4.69
CA GLY A 75 6.47 -13.76 5.03
C GLY A 75 6.10 -12.84 3.86
N LYS A 76 6.83 -12.91 2.73
CA LYS A 76 6.54 -12.13 1.50
C LYS A 76 6.16 -13.01 0.31
N SER A 77 6.01 -14.31 0.56
CA SER A 77 5.87 -15.27 -0.52
C SER A 77 4.47 -15.31 -1.12
N GLU A 78 4.44 -15.61 -2.42
CA GLU A 78 3.23 -15.93 -3.16
C GLU A 78 2.46 -17.09 -2.52
N ALA A 79 3.16 -18.11 -2.02
CA ALA A 79 2.57 -19.23 -1.28
C ALA A 79 1.75 -18.79 -0.05
N LYS A 80 2.26 -17.85 0.74
CA LYS A 80 1.52 -17.32 1.90
C LYS A 80 0.27 -16.56 1.45
N ALA A 81 0.37 -15.76 0.39
CA ALA A 81 -0.75 -14.98 -0.12
C ALA A 81 -1.86 -15.90 -0.65
N LEU A 82 -1.49 -16.91 -1.44
CA LEU A 82 -2.42 -17.93 -1.94
C LEU A 82 -3.06 -18.71 -0.80
N LEU A 83 -2.29 -19.15 0.20
CA LEU A 83 -2.84 -19.86 1.35
C LEU A 83 -3.81 -18.98 2.15
N LYS A 84 -3.51 -17.67 2.30
CA LYS A 84 -4.43 -16.74 2.97
C LYS A 84 -5.76 -16.65 2.22
N ASN A 85 -5.73 -16.58 0.89
CA ASN A 85 -6.95 -16.56 0.08
C ASN A 85 -7.72 -17.87 0.20
N ASP A 86 -7.04 -19.02 0.12
CA ASP A 86 -7.68 -20.32 0.28
C ASP A 86 -8.37 -20.48 1.64
N ILE A 87 -7.81 -19.88 2.70
CA ILE A 87 -8.42 -19.82 4.04
C ILE A 87 -9.65 -18.90 4.04
N LEU A 88 -9.56 -17.71 3.44
CA LEU A 88 -10.66 -16.76 3.36
C LEU A 88 -11.85 -17.29 2.53
N ASP A 89 -11.54 -18.03 1.47
CA ASP A 89 -12.54 -18.68 0.60
C ASP A 89 -13.12 -19.96 1.24
N GLY A 90 -12.61 -20.38 2.41
CA GLY A 90 -13.05 -21.59 3.11
C GLY A 90 -12.61 -22.90 2.47
N THR A 91 -11.72 -22.85 1.47
CA THR A 91 -11.15 -24.05 0.84
C THR A 91 -10.19 -24.76 1.79
N VAL A 92 -9.46 -23.99 2.60
CA VAL A 92 -8.58 -24.49 3.66
C VAL A 92 -9.15 -24.09 5.01
N THR A 93 -9.53 -25.09 5.80
CA THR A 93 -10.08 -24.93 7.15
C THR A 93 -9.09 -25.41 8.21
N GLN A 94 -9.40 -25.17 9.48
CA GLN A 94 -8.60 -25.67 10.60
C GLN A 94 -8.52 -27.21 10.64
N GLU A 95 -9.52 -27.88 10.07
CA GLU A 95 -9.61 -29.35 10.01
C GLU A 95 -8.93 -29.94 8.77
N SER A 96 -8.54 -29.08 7.81
CA SER A 96 -7.89 -29.54 6.58
C SER A 96 -6.56 -30.22 6.88
N ASP A 97 -6.30 -31.38 6.25
CA ASP A 97 -5.03 -32.06 6.39
C ASP A 97 -3.91 -31.24 5.75
N ALA A 98 -2.94 -30.83 6.55
CA ALA A 98 -1.82 -30.01 6.11
C ALA A 98 -1.03 -30.68 4.97
N ARG A 99 -1.01 -32.02 4.91
CA ARG A 99 -0.28 -32.76 3.87
C ARG A 99 -1.01 -32.72 2.54
N GLU A 100 -2.33 -32.87 2.53
CA GLU A 100 -3.14 -32.65 1.33
C GLU A 100 -3.03 -31.21 0.83
N VAL A 101 -3.17 -30.22 1.72
CA VAL A 101 -3.04 -28.81 1.36
C VAL A 101 -1.65 -28.53 0.79
N HIS A 102 -0.58 -28.99 1.42
CA HIS A 102 0.80 -28.83 0.91
C HIS A 102 1.00 -29.42 -0.49
N ASN A 103 0.32 -30.54 -0.79
CA ASN A 103 0.43 -31.21 -2.07
C ASN A 103 -0.45 -30.61 -3.17
N SER A 104 -1.48 -29.83 -2.80
CA SER A 104 -2.46 -29.25 -3.72
C SER A 104 -1.85 -28.26 -4.72
N ARG A 105 -0.79 -27.54 -4.34
CA ARG A 105 -0.18 -26.48 -5.15
C ARG A 105 1.34 -26.57 -5.16
N ILE A 106 1.94 -26.29 -6.30
CA ILE A 106 3.41 -26.34 -6.48
C ILE A 106 4.11 -25.24 -5.67
N GLU A 107 3.42 -24.12 -5.44
CA GLU A 107 3.87 -22.98 -4.65
C GLU A 107 4.08 -23.36 -3.18
N TYR A 108 3.34 -24.33 -2.65
CA TYR A 108 3.48 -24.79 -1.27
C TYR A 108 4.67 -25.75 -1.11
N LYS A 109 4.91 -26.58 -2.13
CA LYS A 109 5.99 -27.57 -2.17
C LYS A 109 7.40 -27.00 -2.10
N GLN A 110 7.57 -25.70 -2.39
CA GLN A 110 8.88 -25.04 -2.23
C GLN A 110 9.31 -24.88 -0.76
N TYR A 111 8.39 -25.06 0.19
CA TYR A 111 8.66 -25.03 1.62
C TYR A 111 8.70 -26.46 2.18
N PRO A 112 9.66 -26.78 3.07
CA PRO A 112 9.65 -28.04 3.81
C PRO A 112 8.32 -28.23 4.54
N PHE A 113 7.80 -29.46 4.54
CA PHE A 113 6.47 -29.78 5.05
C PHE A 113 6.27 -29.32 6.51
N ASP A 114 7.23 -29.58 7.40
CA ASP A 114 7.11 -29.19 8.82
C ASP A 114 6.98 -27.68 9.01
N ASN A 115 7.73 -26.91 8.21
CA ASN A 115 7.63 -25.45 8.20
C ASN A 115 6.29 -25.00 7.62
N PHE A 116 5.84 -25.63 6.53
CA PHE A 116 4.55 -25.32 5.92
C PHE A 116 3.40 -25.59 6.88
N LYS A 117 3.37 -26.75 7.55
CA LYS A 117 2.36 -27.12 8.54
C LYS A 117 2.28 -26.09 9.66
N THR A 118 3.42 -25.71 10.23
CA THR A 118 3.50 -24.67 11.27
C THR A 118 2.99 -23.32 10.75
N ASN A 119 3.41 -22.94 9.54
CA ASN A 119 3.01 -21.69 8.91
C ASN A 119 1.50 -21.64 8.58
N MET A 120 0.92 -22.77 8.16
CA MET A 120 -0.51 -22.90 7.87
C MET A 120 -1.33 -22.71 9.14
N GLY A 121 -1.00 -23.41 10.24
CA GLY A 121 -1.68 -23.23 11.52
C GLY A 121 -1.62 -21.79 12.02
N ASN A 122 -0.43 -21.17 12.01
CA ASN A 122 -0.25 -19.77 12.39
C ASN A 122 -1.06 -18.80 11.51
N LEU A 123 -1.22 -19.10 10.22
CA LEU A 123 -1.96 -18.25 9.29
C LEU A 123 -3.47 -18.37 9.51
N ILE A 124 -3.99 -19.57 9.77
CA ILE A 124 -5.39 -19.80 10.12
C ILE A 124 -5.74 -19.04 11.41
N GLU A 125 -4.92 -19.19 12.46
CA GLU A 125 -5.11 -18.44 13.71
C GLU A 125 -5.08 -16.93 13.51
N LEU A 126 -4.17 -16.44 12.65
CA LEU A 126 -4.08 -15.02 12.34
C LEU A 126 -5.35 -14.52 11.65
N VAL A 127 -5.88 -15.26 10.68
CA VAL A 127 -7.11 -14.90 9.97
C VAL A 127 -8.30 -14.89 10.92
N HIS A 128 -8.43 -15.88 11.81
CA HIS A 128 -9.48 -15.88 12.83
C HIS A 128 -9.40 -14.66 13.75
N LYS A 129 -8.20 -14.33 14.25
CA LYS A 129 -7.98 -13.11 15.07
C LYS A 129 -8.34 -11.83 14.31
N GLU A 130 -8.01 -11.74 13.03
CA GLU A 130 -8.40 -10.61 12.18
C GLU A 130 -9.92 -10.51 12.03
N TYR A 131 -10.62 -11.64 11.88
CA TYR A 131 -12.07 -11.70 11.78
C TYR A 131 -12.78 -11.29 13.07
N ASP A 132 -12.33 -11.81 14.22
CA ASP A 132 -12.88 -11.44 15.53
C ASP A 132 -12.75 -9.93 15.78
N ARG A 133 -11.58 -9.37 15.45
CA ARG A 133 -11.35 -7.92 15.54
C ARG A 133 -12.29 -7.15 14.61
N MET A 134 -12.42 -7.57 13.35
CA MET A 134 -13.33 -6.93 12.40
C MET A 134 -14.76 -6.92 12.93
N ARG A 135 -15.22 -8.03 13.53
CA ARG A 135 -16.54 -8.13 14.15
C ARG A 135 -16.72 -7.11 15.27
N THR A 136 -15.76 -7.02 16.20
CA THR A 136 -15.80 -6.02 17.28
C THR A 136 -15.80 -4.59 16.73
N ASP A 137 -14.98 -4.31 15.71
CA ASP A 137 -14.92 -2.98 15.08
C ASP A 137 -16.26 -2.63 14.39
N CYS A 138 -16.93 -3.61 13.76
CA CYS A 138 -18.26 -3.43 13.17
C CYS A 138 -19.35 -3.18 14.22
N GLU A 139 -19.33 -3.92 15.34
CA GLU A 139 -20.27 -3.74 16.45
C GLU A 139 -20.11 -2.36 17.10
N ALA A 140 -18.87 -1.94 17.36
CA ALA A 140 -18.55 -0.61 17.87
C ALA A 140 -18.98 0.50 16.92
N TYR A 141 -18.69 0.36 15.62
CA TYR A 141 -19.14 1.32 14.61
C TYR A 141 -20.66 1.43 14.54
N GLY A 142 -21.37 0.30 14.57
CA GLY A 142 -22.83 0.28 14.58
C GLY A 142 -23.42 0.99 15.79
N HIS A 143 -22.84 0.75 16.98
CA HIS A 143 -23.21 1.44 18.21
C HIS A 143 -22.98 2.96 18.13
N ASP A 144 -21.80 3.39 17.66
CA ASP A 144 -21.48 4.82 17.52
C ASP A 144 -22.43 5.50 16.52
N MET A 145 -22.77 4.82 15.42
CA MET A 145 -23.73 5.32 14.44
C MET A 145 -25.15 5.45 15.03
N ALA A 146 -25.57 4.52 15.90
CA ALA A 146 -26.84 4.62 16.61
C ALA A 146 -26.86 5.83 17.55
N ILE A 147 -25.79 6.05 18.33
CA ILE A 147 -25.66 7.25 19.18
C ILE A 147 -25.75 8.53 18.34
N VAL A 148 -25.04 8.59 17.21
CA VAL A 148 -25.08 9.77 16.33
C VAL A 148 -26.49 9.98 15.76
N ALA A 149 -27.18 8.91 15.38
CA ALA A 149 -28.56 8.99 14.88
C ALA A 149 -29.54 9.50 15.95
N ASP A 150 -29.42 9.02 17.19
CA ASP A 150 -30.24 9.45 18.32
C ASP A 150 -29.97 10.92 18.68
N LEU A 151 -28.69 11.32 18.68
CA LEU A 151 -28.31 12.71 18.89
C LEU A 151 -28.88 13.62 17.78
N HIS A 152 -28.90 13.17 16.53
CA HIS A 152 -29.51 13.96 15.46
C HIS A 152 -31.03 13.99 15.52
N SER A 153 -31.69 12.91 15.96
CA SER A 153 -33.15 12.86 16.11
C SER A 153 -33.65 13.80 17.22
N ASN A 154 -32.89 13.90 18.32
CA ASN A 154 -33.28 14.69 19.48
C ASN A 154 -32.85 16.17 19.42
N ASN A 155 -32.01 16.55 18.45
CA ASN A 155 -31.52 17.93 18.29
C ASN A 155 -32.10 18.60 17.05
N PRO A 156 -32.34 19.93 17.09
CA PRO A 156 -32.75 20.66 15.91
C PRO A 156 -31.70 20.53 14.79
N PRO A 157 -32.09 20.70 13.50
CA PRO A 157 -31.19 20.57 12.37
C PRO A 157 -29.92 21.39 12.60
N ILE A 158 -28.77 20.72 12.63
CA ILE A 158 -27.48 21.39 12.80
C ILE A 158 -27.34 22.40 11.65
N PRO A 159 -27.05 23.69 11.93
CA PRO A 159 -26.87 24.69 10.89
C PRO A 159 -25.86 24.20 9.86
N THR A 160 -26.23 24.27 8.57
CA THR A 160 -25.42 23.77 7.46
C THR A 160 -23.98 24.23 7.62
N PRO A 161 -23.01 23.31 7.77
CA PRO A 161 -21.64 23.71 8.00
C PRO A 161 -21.09 24.40 6.75
N TRP A 162 -20.28 25.44 6.94
CA TRP A 162 -19.77 26.29 5.84
C TRP A 162 -19.21 25.49 4.66
N HIS A 163 -18.49 24.40 4.94
CA HIS A 163 -17.85 23.59 3.89
C HIS A 163 -18.83 22.86 2.96
N LYS A 164 -20.09 22.66 3.37
CA LYS A 164 -21.18 22.09 2.55
C LYS A 164 -22.15 23.15 2.00
N SER A 165 -21.99 24.40 2.42
CA SER A 165 -22.90 25.48 2.07
C SER A 165 -22.72 25.98 0.63
N ALA A 166 -23.78 26.55 0.05
CA ALA A 166 -23.71 27.26 -1.23
C ALA A 166 -22.77 28.47 -1.15
N ALA A 167 -22.74 29.15 0.00
CA ALA A 167 -21.86 30.28 0.29
C ALA A 167 -20.38 29.98 0.00
N LYS A 168 -19.89 28.78 0.34
CA LYS A 168 -18.50 28.40 0.03
C LYS A 168 -18.23 28.39 -1.47
N LYS A 169 -19.10 27.72 -2.25
CA LYS A 169 -18.94 27.58 -3.69
C LYS A 169 -18.99 28.95 -4.38
N LEU A 170 -19.89 29.81 -3.92
CA LEU A 170 -20.03 31.17 -4.43
C LEU A 170 -18.82 32.04 -4.08
N LEU A 171 -18.27 31.90 -2.86
CA LEU A 171 -17.09 32.65 -2.44
C LEU A 171 -15.85 32.24 -3.24
N GLU A 172 -15.68 30.96 -3.53
CA GLU A 172 -14.60 30.47 -4.39
C GLU A 172 -14.69 31.12 -5.78
N LYS A 173 -15.89 31.12 -6.39
CA LYS A 173 -16.13 31.79 -7.68
C LYS A 173 -15.90 33.30 -7.63
N ASP A 174 -16.38 34.00 -6.60
CA ASP A 174 -16.19 35.44 -6.45
C ASP A 174 -14.71 35.81 -6.25
N ILE A 175 -13.90 34.91 -5.67
CA ILE A 175 -12.46 35.11 -5.53
C ILE A 175 -11.73 34.84 -6.85
N GLU A 176 -12.17 33.85 -7.63
CA GLU A 176 -11.65 33.57 -8.97
C GLU A 176 -11.95 34.70 -9.95
N GLU A 177 -13.16 35.27 -9.89
CA GLU A 177 -13.61 36.42 -10.69
C GLU A 177 -13.09 37.77 -10.16
N ASP A 178 -12.19 37.75 -9.16
CA ASP A 178 -11.59 38.95 -8.56
C ASP A 178 -12.61 39.97 -8.00
N LYS A 179 -13.84 39.56 -7.70
CA LYS A 179 -14.92 40.41 -7.13
C LYS A 179 -14.65 40.91 -5.70
N HIS A 180 -13.62 40.39 -5.06
CA HIS A 180 -13.11 40.89 -3.79
C HIS A 180 -12.13 42.07 -3.97
N LEU A 181 -11.87 42.48 -5.21
CA LEU A 181 -11.10 43.66 -5.57
C LEU A 181 -12.02 44.74 -6.15
N LEU A 182 -11.64 45.99 -5.95
CA LEU A 182 -12.23 47.14 -6.60
C LEU A 182 -11.64 47.30 -8.02
N PRO A 183 -12.27 48.09 -8.92
CA PRO A 183 -11.77 48.29 -10.29
C PRO A 183 -10.35 48.85 -10.37
N ASN A 184 -9.91 49.56 -9.33
CA ASN A 184 -8.55 50.09 -9.19
C ASN A 184 -7.53 49.08 -8.65
N GLY A 185 -7.95 47.84 -8.38
CA GLY A 185 -7.12 46.77 -7.81
C GLY A 185 -7.06 46.74 -6.29
N ASP A 186 -7.72 47.67 -5.59
CA ASP A 186 -7.73 47.71 -4.13
C ASP A 186 -8.62 46.62 -3.52
N LYS A 187 -8.33 46.21 -2.29
CA LYS A 187 -9.12 45.19 -1.59
C LYS A 187 -10.49 45.73 -1.21
N LEU A 188 -11.55 45.09 -1.69
CA LEU A 188 -12.92 45.39 -1.27
C LEU A 188 -13.09 45.01 0.21
N MET A 189 -13.75 45.89 0.97
CA MET A 189 -14.10 45.63 2.36
C MET A 189 -14.95 44.34 2.46
N PRO A 190 -14.56 43.34 3.29
CA PRO A 190 -15.28 42.07 3.40
C PRO A 190 -16.77 42.18 3.73
N ILE A 191 -17.18 43.27 4.40
CA ILE A 191 -18.59 43.52 4.73
C ILE A 191 -19.43 43.84 3.49
N VAL A 192 -18.85 44.48 2.48
CA VAL A 192 -19.54 44.82 1.23
C VAL A 192 -19.78 43.54 0.43
N LEU A 193 -18.74 42.71 0.29
CA LEU A 193 -18.86 41.39 -0.33
C LEU A 193 -19.85 40.49 0.41
N TYR A 194 -19.86 40.51 1.75
CA TYR A 194 -20.82 39.76 2.54
C TYR A 194 -22.28 40.17 2.29
N LYS A 195 -22.54 41.46 2.06
CA LYS A 195 -23.88 41.99 1.80
C LYS A 195 -24.37 41.75 0.37
N SER A 196 -23.50 41.40 -0.57
CA SER A 196 -23.86 41.29 -1.99
C SER A 196 -24.72 40.07 -2.30
N ARG A 197 -24.61 38.98 -1.52
CA ARG A 197 -25.33 37.72 -1.74
C ARG A 197 -26.13 37.31 -0.50
N VAL A 198 -27.26 36.65 -0.70
CA VAL A 198 -28.13 36.19 0.40
C VAL A 198 -27.48 35.01 1.13
N GLU A 199 -26.85 34.12 0.38
CA GLU A 199 -26.22 32.89 0.84
C GLU A 199 -25.08 33.16 1.82
N TYR A 200 -24.36 34.27 1.66
CA TYR A 200 -23.33 34.68 2.62
C TYR A 200 -23.93 35.06 3.98
N ARG A 201 -25.13 35.65 3.96
CA ARG A 201 -25.80 36.16 5.17
C ARG A 201 -26.36 35.06 6.07
N GLU A 202 -26.45 33.83 5.58
CA GLU A 202 -26.76 32.64 6.39
C GLU A 202 -25.70 32.39 7.48
N PHE A 203 -24.47 32.92 7.30
CA PHE A 203 -23.36 32.73 8.22
C PHE A 203 -23.02 34.04 8.94
N LYS A 204 -22.68 33.95 10.23
CA LYS A 204 -22.18 35.12 10.99
C LYS A 204 -21.00 35.76 10.25
N LEU A 205 -21.02 37.09 10.11
CA LEU A 205 -19.99 37.88 9.41
C LEU A 205 -18.54 37.51 9.81
N LYS A 206 -18.29 37.26 11.10
CA LYS A 206 -16.96 36.85 11.59
C LYS A 206 -16.48 35.55 10.94
N LYS A 207 -17.38 34.57 10.76
CA LYS A 207 -17.09 33.27 10.13
C LYS A 207 -16.81 33.45 8.64
N PHE A 208 -17.63 34.25 7.95
CA PHE A 208 -17.40 34.60 6.54
C PHE A 208 -16.03 35.25 6.32
N ARG A 209 -15.68 36.26 7.12
CA ARG A 209 -14.36 36.94 7.05
C ARG A 209 -13.21 35.97 7.22
N GLY A 210 -13.29 35.08 8.20
CA GLY A 210 -12.29 34.06 8.44
C GLY A 210 -12.05 33.17 7.21
N HIS A 211 -13.12 32.71 6.56
CA HIS A 211 -13.01 31.92 5.35
C HIS A 211 -12.48 32.72 4.16
N LEU A 212 -12.96 33.95 3.93
CA LEU A 212 -12.43 34.83 2.89
C LEU A 212 -10.90 34.97 3.01
N TYR A 213 -10.38 35.26 4.20
CA TYR A 213 -8.94 35.37 4.40
C TYR A 213 -8.19 34.05 4.18
N GLN A 214 -8.75 32.92 4.61
CA GLN A 214 -8.16 31.60 4.32
C GLN A 214 -8.07 31.33 2.82
N TYR A 215 -9.07 31.72 2.04
CA TYR A 215 -9.05 31.54 0.59
C TYR A 215 -8.04 32.46 -0.10
N LEU A 216 -7.96 33.73 0.32
CA LEU A 216 -6.96 34.66 -0.19
C LEU A 216 -5.54 34.19 0.13
N ASP A 217 -5.29 33.76 1.36
CA ASP A 217 -4.00 33.18 1.76
C ASP A 217 -3.67 31.91 0.97
N LYS A 218 -4.64 31.02 0.71
CA LYS A 218 -4.45 29.86 -0.16
C LYS A 218 -4.08 30.27 -1.59
N ARG A 219 -4.75 31.29 -2.17
CA ARG A 219 -4.47 31.79 -3.51
C ARG A 219 -3.08 32.44 -3.59
N GLU A 220 -2.70 33.24 -2.60
CA GLU A 220 -1.36 33.82 -2.48
C GLU A 220 -0.28 32.75 -2.31
N LYS A 221 -0.54 31.72 -1.49
CA LYS A 221 0.35 30.56 -1.34
C LYS A 221 0.51 29.77 -2.63
N ALA A 222 -0.55 29.63 -3.42
CA ALA A 222 -0.49 29.00 -4.73
C ALA A 222 0.37 29.81 -5.71
N LYS A 223 0.20 31.14 -5.76
CA LYS A 223 1.08 32.04 -6.53
C LYS A 223 2.54 31.92 -6.09
N ASN A 224 2.76 31.77 -4.78
CA ASN A 224 4.07 31.62 -4.17
C ASN A 224 4.53 30.16 -4.02
N ALA A 225 3.88 29.20 -4.70
CA ALA A 225 4.11 27.77 -4.48
C ALA A 225 5.58 27.36 -4.72
N HIS A 226 6.24 27.98 -5.70
CA HIS A 226 7.67 27.80 -5.96
C HIS A 226 8.54 28.14 -4.74
N ARG A 227 8.25 29.25 -4.04
CA ARG A 227 8.98 29.66 -2.83
C ARG A 227 8.74 28.68 -1.68
N TYR A 228 7.50 28.23 -1.50
CA TYR A 228 7.16 27.25 -0.47
C TYR A 228 7.80 25.87 -0.74
N ASN A 229 7.81 25.41 -1.98
CA ASN A 229 8.45 24.15 -2.37
C ASN A 229 9.98 24.21 -2.18
N LYS A 230 10.62 25.35 -2.52
CA LYS A 230 12.05 25.58 -2.25
C LYS A 230 12.39 25.58 -0.75
N LYS A 231 11.47 26.02 0.12
CA LYS A 231 11.66 25.95 1.58
C LYS A 231 11.51 24.53 2.11
N LYS A 232 10.55 23.74 1.59
CA LYS A 232 10.36 22.32 1.96
C LYS A 232 11.58 21.45 1.59
N THR A 233 12.22 21.73 0.46
CA THR A 233 13.44 20.99 0.06
C THR A 233 14.65 21.36 0.91
N ARG A 234 14.77 22.63 1.35
CA ARG A 234 15.84 23.10 2.24
C ARG A 234 15.68 22.66 3.70
N GLY A 235 14.43 22.45 4.16
CA GLY A 235 14.13 22.02 5.53
C GLY A 235 14.34 20.53 5.80
N LYS A 236 14.60 19.71 4.78
CA LYS A 236 15.08 18.34 4.98
C LYS A 236 16.57 18.44 5.29
N ALA A 237 16.92 18.35 6.57
CA ALA A 237 18.29 18.04 6.95
C ALA A 237 18.73 16.79 6.16
N PRO A 238 19.93 16.76 5.58
CA PRO A 238 20.44 15.52 5.02
C PRO A 238 20.37 14.47 6.12
N ALA A 239 19.83 13.30 5.81
CA ALA A 239 19.89 12.14 6.69
C ALA A 239 21.33 11.61 6.73
N THR A 240 22.29 12.47 7.06
CA THR A 240 23.67 12.10 7.38
C THR A 240 23.65 11.58 8.81
N ILE A 241 23.46 10.26 8.91
CA ILE A 241 24.31 9.36 9.71
C ILE A 241 24.59 9.90 11.13
N VAL A 242 23.60 9.80 12.02
CA VAL A 242 23.85 9.79 13.47
C VAL A 242 24.29 8.37 13.85
N HIS A 243 25.49 7.95 13.43
CA HIS A 243 26.11 6.70 13.90
C HIS A 243 27.25 6.92 14.89
N ASN A 244 27.69 8.15 15.13
CA ASN A 244 28.81 8.45 16.04
C ASN A 244 28.43 9.55 17.05
N ALA A 245 27.34 9.37 17.80
CA ALA A 245 27.16 10.13 19.04
C ALA A 245 28.02 9.45 20.12
N PRO A 246 29.06 10.11 20.68
CA PRO A 246 29.85 9.53 21.75
C PRO A 246 28.97 9.33 22.98
N THR A 247 28.87 8.08 23.45
CA THR A 247 28.24 7.74 24.72
C THR A 247 29.03 8.35 25.87
N ARG A 248 28.34 9.14 26.69
CA ARG A 248 28.87 9.74 27.90
C ARG A 248 29.20 8.63 28.89
N THR A 249 30.48 8.42 29.18
CA THR A 249 30.91 7.50 30.24
C THR A 249 30.52 8.11 31.58
N ASN A 250 29.65 7.42 32.31
CA ASN A 250 29.38 7.73 33.70
C ASN A 250 30.61 7.30 34.51
N ASN A 251 31.35 8.27 35.05
CA ASN A 251 32.32 7.98 36.10
C ASN A 251 31.51 7.71 37.37
N GLU A 252 31.59 6.48 37.86
CA GLU A 252 31.13 6.08 39.18
C GLU A 252 31.99 6.76 40.25
N SER A 253 31.35 7.12 41.37
CA SER A 253 31.95 7.50 42.65
C SER A 253 31.09 6.87 43.74
#